data_AF-A0A4Z1RA03-F1
#
_entry.id   AF-A0A4Z1RA03-F1
#
_cell.length_a   1.000
_cell.length_b   1.000
_cell.length_c   1.000
_cell.angle_alpha   90.00
_cell.angle_beta   90.00
_cell.angle_gamma   90.00
#
_symmetry.space_group_name_H-M   'P 1'
#
loop_
_entity.id
_entity.type
_entity.pdbx_description
1 polymer ?
#
loop_
_entity_poly.entity_id
_entity_poly.type
_entity_poly.pdbx_seq_one_letter_code
_entity_poly.pdbx_strand_id
1 'polypeptide(L)'
;MVIAALIAVAMVVPAHARQVGPAAAAAPTPADIAPLDADEWNRFAVAIDALRECVERSRDRRTPAQAVAALQALGLAGEMRAQALLLLPGDAPARAALAAAGDDAQTIMRSFQAVSGWEPVRPIDRARALAYVYHFEAQATAGVCLPTSDFLSNYHKALS
;
A
#
# COMPACT_ATOMS: atom_id res chain seq x y z
N MET A 1 11.26 77.90 6.50
CA MET A 1 9.77 77.83 6.45
C MET A 1 9.41 76.66 5.55
N VAL A 2 8.98 75.53 6.14
CA VAL A 2 7.56 75.11 6.24
C VAL A 2 7.20 74.12 5.10
N ILE A 3 7.05 72.83 5.47
CA ILE A 3 5.96 71.87 5.12
C ILE A 3 5.76 71.59 3.61
N ALA A 4 5.77 70.35 3.08
CA ALA A 4 4.92 69.23 3.46
C ALA A 4 5.46 67.89 2.89
N ALA A 5 5.39 66.84 3.71
CA ALA A 5 5.39 65.46 3.27
C ALA A 5 3.96 65.05 2.88
N LEU A 6 3.78 64.35 1.77
CA LEU A 6 2.54 63.63 1.45
C LEU A 6 2.91 62.19 1.08
N ILE A 7 2.77 61.33 2.08
CA ILE A 7 2.88 59.87 1.97
C ILE A 7 1.51 59.36 1.54
N ALA A 8 1.39 58.85 0.31
CA ALA A 8 0.23 58.08 -0.11
C ALA A 8 0.38 56.62 0.36
N VAL A 9 -0.30 56.26 1.45
CA VAL A 9 -0.44 54.88 1.90
C VAL A 9 -1.50 54.21 1.04
N ALA A 10 -1.08 53.42 0.05
CA ALA A 10 -1.98 52.47 -0.60
C ALA A 10 -2.21 51.30 0.37
N MET A 11 -3.41 51.23 0.94
CA MET A 11 -3.83 50.09 1.76
C MET A 11 -3.91 48.84 0.88
N VAL A 12 -2.89 47.99 0.95
CA VAL A 12 -2.98 46.61 0.47
C VAL A 12 -3.79 45.85 1.51
N VAL A 13 -5.05 45.59 1.21
CA VAL A 13 -5.86 44.59 1.92
C VAL A 13 -5.22 43.24 1.65
N PRO A 14 -4.69 42.49 2.64
CA PRO A 14 -4.38 41.10 2.41
C PRO A 14 -5.72 40.37 2.40
N ALA A 15 -6.22 40.11 1.19
CA ALA A 15 -7.18 39.03 0.98
C ALA A 15 -6.54 37.78 1.58
N HIS A 16 -7.05 37.38 2.75
CA HIS A 16 -6.70 36.11 3.35
C HIS A 16 -7.28 35.04 2.42
N ALA A 17 -6.50 34.66 1.42
CA ALA A 17 -6.67 33.41 0.72
C ALA A 17 -6.56 32.33 1.80
N ARG A 18 -7.73 31.92 2.31
CA ARG A 18 -7.87 30.78 3.19
C ARG A 18 -7.42 29.60 2.33
N GLN A 19 -6.13 29.26 2.39
CA GLN A 19 -5.62 28.00 1.89
C GLN A 19 -6.43 26.94 2.64
N VAL A 20 -7.44 26.39 1.97
CA VAL A 20 -7.98 25.09 2.32
C VAL A 20 -6.83 24.14 2.00
N GLY A 21 -5.88 24.02 2.92
CA GLY A 21 -4.97 22.89 2.91
C GLY A 21 -5.81 21.63 2.84
N PRO A 22 -5.33 20.56 2.17
CA PRO A 22 -6.05 19.30 2.16
C PRO A 22 -6.39 18.98 3.61
N ALA A 23 -7.70 18.84 3.89
CA ALA A 23 -8.14 18.50 5.23
C ALA A 23 -7.29 17.31 5.66
N ALA A 24 -6.52 17.47 6.74
CA ALA A 24 -5.72 16.38 7.28
C ALA A 24 -6.66 15.20 7.40
N ALA A 25 -6.42 14.16 6.60
CA ALA A 25 -7.29 13.00 6.56
C ALA A 25 -7.43 12.54 8.02
N ALA A 26 -8.67 12.50 8.51
CA ALA A 26 -8.92 12.13 9.90
C ALA A 26 -8.23 10.80 10.16
N ALA A 27 -7.60 10.67 11.33
CA ALA A 27 -6.99 9.41 11.74
C ALA A 27 -8.05 8.30 11.64
N PRO A 28 -7.67 7.10 11.13
CA PRO A 28 -8.64 6.04 10.93
C PRO A 28 -9.25 5.61 12.27
N THR A 29 -10.54 5.28 12.26
CA THR A 29 -11.26 4.86 13.45
C THR A 29 -10.89 3.42 13.83
N PRO A 30 -11.18 2.95 15.06
CA PRO A 30 -10.97 1.55 15.42
C PRO A 30 -11.66 0.55 14.47
N ALA A 31 -12.83 0.89 13.93
CA ALA A 31 -13.54 0.05 12.96
C ALA A 31 -12.85 0.02 11.57
N ASP A 32 -12.09 1.07 11.24
CA ASP A 32 -11.35 1.16 9.98
C ASP A 32 -10.06 0.33 9.97
N ILE A 33 -9.51 0.04 11.15
CA ILE A 33 -8.23 -0.67 11.34
C ILE A 33 -8.40 -2.07 11.94
N ALA A 34 -9.57 -2.42 12.46
CA ALA A 34 -9.87 -3.76 12.94
C ALA A 34 -9.52 -4.81 11.86
N PRO A 35 -8.87 -5.93 12.24
CA PRO A 35 -8.73 -6.46 13.61
C PRO A 35 -7.52 -5.92 14.40
N LEU A 36 -6.77 -4.97 13.85
CA LEU A 36 -5.64 -4.36 14.55
C LEU A 36 -6.14 -3.31 15.54
N ASP A 37 -5.46 -3.19 16.68
CA ASP A 37 -5.58 -2.01 17.52
C ASP A 37 -4.75 -0.84 16.94
N ALA A 38 -4.81 0.34 17.59
CA ALA A 38 -4.14 1.54 17.10
C ALA A 38 -2.61 1.40 17.07
N ASP A 39 -2.02 0.72 18.05
CA ASP A 39 -0.57 0.56 18.14
C ASP A 39 -0.07 -0.47 17.13
N GLU A 40 -0.79 -1.59 16.99
CA GLU A 40 -0.55 -2.60 15.96
C GLU A 40 -0.70 -2.01 14.56
N TRP A 41 -1.73 -1.21 14.32
CA TRP A 41 -1.92 -0.49 13.05
C TRP A 41 -0.72 0.41 12.74
N ASN A 42 -0.27 1.22 13.70
CA ASN A 42 0.86 2.11 13.50
C ASN A 42 2.14 1.34 13.18
N ARG A 43 2.43 0.26 13.94
CA ARG A 43 3.58 -0.62 13.66
C ARG A 43 3.46 -1.28 12.29
N PHE A 44 2.27 -1.71 11.91
CA PHE A 44 2.03 -2.35 10.61
C PHE A 44 2.23 -1.38 9.45
N ALA A 45 1.66 -0.17 9.52
CA ALA A 45 1.82 0.86 8.50
C ALA A 45 3.30 1.23 8.28
N VAL A 46 4.04 1.46 9.38
CA VAL A 46 5.49 1.73 9.32
C VAL A 46 6.25 0.55 8.72
N ALA A 47 5.90 -0.68 9.09
CA ALA A 47 6.56 -1.88 8.57
C ALA A 47 6.27 -2.12 7.07
N ILE A 48 5.06 -1.82 6.60
CA ILE A 48 4.71 -1.84 5.16
C ILE A 48 5.57 -0.82 4.41
N ASP A 49 5.64 0.41 4.90
CA ASP A 49 6.42 1.48 4.26
C ASP A 49 7.92 1.15 4.19
N ALA A 50 8.50 0.60 5.26
CA ALA A 50 9.89 0.16 5.26
C ALA A 50 10.15 -0.95 4.23
N LEU A 51 9.25 -1.94 4.14
CA LEU A 51 9.36 -3.03 3.17
C LEU A 51 9.22 -2.51 1.74
N ARG A 52 8.23 -1.64 1.50
CA ARG A 52 8.00 -0.95 0.23
C ARG A 52 9.24 -0.23 -0.23
N GLU A 53 9.83 0.62 0.61
CA GLU A 53 11.04 1.38 0.25
C GLU A 53 12.21 0.46 -0.11
N CYS A 54 12.38 -0.65 0.60
CA CYS A 54 13.40 -1.64 0.25
C CYS A 54 13.12 -2.27 -1.12
N VAL A 55 11.90 -2.76 -1.32
CA VAL A 55 11.50 -3.45 -2.55
C VAL A 55 11.63 -2.52 -3.74
N GLU A 56 11.12 -1.29 -3.64
CA GLU A 56 11.17 -0.30 -4.72
C GLU A 56 12.62 0.05 -5.10
N ARG A 57 13.50 0.25 -4.11
CA ARG A 57 14.93 0.47 -4.35
C ARG A 57 15.63 -0.74 -4.99
N SER A 58 15.11 -1.95 -4.76
CA SER A 58 15.64 -3.19 -5.36
C SER A 58 15.13 -3.45 -6.78
N ARG A 59 14.03 -2.81 -7.22
CA ARG A 59 13.40 -3.06 -8.53
C ARG A 59 14.32 -2.75 -9.70
N ASP A 60 15.24 -1.79 -9.57
CA ASP A 60 16.23 -1.49 -10.61
C ASP A 60 17.14 -2.68 -10.97
N ARG A 61 17.18 -3.70 -10.10
CA ARG A 61 18.00 -4.91 -10.28
C ARG A 61 17.21 -6.09 -10.85
N ARG A 62 15.90 -5.96 -11.05
CA ARG A 62 15.02 -7.10 -11.36
C ARG A 62 13.78 -6.70 -12.15
N THR A 63 13.59 -7.32 -13.31
CA THR A 63 12.38 -7.12 -14.13
C THR A 63 11.17 -7.83 -13.53
N PRO A 64 9.93 -7.43 -13.88
CA PRO A 64 8.72 -8.13 -13.45
C PRO A 64 8.74 -9.63 -13.79
N ALA A 65 9.27 -10.01 -14.97
CA ALA A 65 9.39 -11.40 -15.37
C ALA A 65 10.35 -12.20 -14.46
N GLN A 66 11.45 -11.58 -14.02
CA GLN A 66 12.38 -12.21 -13.07
C GLN A 66 11.74 -12.39 -11.69
N ALA A 67 10.93 -11.42 -11.23
CA ALA A 67 10.18 -11.57 -9.98
C ALA A 67 9.17 -12.73 -10.07
N VAL A 68 8.40 -12.81 -11.16
CA VAL A 68 7.45 -13.92 -11.39
C VAL A 68 8.17 -15.26 -11.44
N ALA A 69 9.29 -15.36 -12.14
CA ALA A 69 10.08 -16.59 -12.22
C ALA A 69 10.62 -17.02 -10.84
N ALA A 70 11.09 -16.08 -10.02
CA ALA A 70 11.56 -16.35 -8.67
C ALA A 70 10.42 -16.90 -7.78
N LEU A 71 9.24 -16.28 -7.83
CA LEU A 71 8.07 -16.74 -7.07
C LEU A 71 7.56 -18.11 -7.52
N GLN A 72 7.61 -18.37 -8.82
CA GLN A 72 7.28 -19.67 -9.38
C GLN A 72 8.27 -20.74 -8.92
N ALA A 73 9.57 -20.44 -8.89
CA ALA A 73 10.60 -21.35 -8.40
C ALA A 73 10.47 -21.63 -6.90
N LEU A 74 9.93 -20.68 -6.13
CA LEU A 74 9.59 -20.86 -4.71
C LEU A 74 8.28 -21.63 -4.48
N GLY A 75 7.52 -21.94 -5.55
CA GLY A 75 6.24 -22.65 -5.44
C GLY A 75 5.11 -21.81 -4.84
N LEU A 76 5.21 -20.48 -4.87
CA LEU A 76 4.29 -19.59 -4.15
C LEU A 76 2.98 -19.29 -4.91
N ALA A 77 2.79 -19.81 -6.14
CA ALA A 77 1.61 -19.51 -6.95
C ALA A 77 0.28 -19.83 -6.23
N GLY A 78 0.19 -20.97 -5.54
CA GLY A 78 -1.01 -21.36 -4.79
C GLY A 78 -1.29 -20.46 -3.58
N GLU A 79 -0.24 -20.09 -2.84
CA GLU A 79 -0.37 -19.18 -1.69
C GLU A 79 -0.77 -17.77 -2.14
N MET A 80 -0.14 -17.27 -3.20
CA MET A 80 -0.47 -15.98 -3.80
C MET A 80 -1.92 -15.90 -4.26
N ARG A 81 -2.41 -16.98 -4.90
CA ARG A 81 -3.82 -17.11 -5.30
C ARG A 81 -4.74 -17.13 -4.09
N ALA A 82 -4.44 -17.96 -3.09
CA ALA A 82 -5.27 -18.08 -1.89
C ALA A 82 -5.40 -16.75 -1.14
N GLN A 83 -4.28 -16.05 -0.90
CA GLN A 83 -4.30 -14.75 -0.24
C GLN A 83 -5.04 -13.68 -1.07
N ALA A 84 -4.80 -13.61 -2.38
CA ALA A 84 -5.53 -12.67 -3.23
C ALA A 84 -7.05 -12.92 -3.21
N LEU A 85 -7.49 -14.19 -3.16
CA LEU A 85 -8.91 -14.56 -2.99
C LEU A 85 -9.46 -14.25 -1.60
N LEU A 86 -8.65 -14.13 -0.56
CA LEU A 86 -9.10 -13.64 0.76
C LEU A 86 -9.31 -12.13 0.75
N LEU A 87 -8.48 -11.40 0.00
CA LEU A 87 -8.49 -9.93 -0.04
C LEU A 87 -9.57 -9.36 -0.96
N LEU A 88 -9.71 -9.92 -2.17
CA LEU A 88 -10.59 -9.36 -3.18
C LEU A 88 -12.07 -9.52 -2.79
N PRO A 89 -12.90 -8.48 -2.97
CA PRO A 89 -14.32 -8.56 -2.69
C PRO A 89 -15.00 -9.63 -3.57
N GLY A 90 -16.11 -10.17 -3.08
CA GLY A 90 -16.78 -11.32 -3.72
C GLY A 90 -17.26 -11.05 -5.15
N ASP A 91 -17.54 -9.80 -5.47
CA ASP A 91 -17.99 -9.30 -6.78
C ASP A 91 -16.84 -8.81 -7.67
N ALA A 92 -15.58 -8.91 -7.22
CA ALA A 92 -14.43 -8.52 -8.04
C ALA A 92 -14.36 -9.36 -9.33
N PRO A 93 -14.35 -8.74 -10.52
CA PRO A 93 -14.34 -9.48 -11.79
C PRO A 93 -13.17 -10.46 -11.94
N ALA A 94 -12.01 -10.12 -11.38
CA ALA A 94 -10.81 -10.96 -11.44
C ALA A 94 -10.91 -12.24 -10.58
N ARG A 95 -11.85 -12.30 -9.63
CA ARG A 95 -11.93 -13.37 -8.62
C ARG A 95 -12.24 -14.73 -9.24
N ALA A 96 -13.20 -14.81 -10.17
CA ALA A 96 -13.57 -16.06 -10.82
C ALA A 96 -12.42 -16.63 -11.69
N ALA A 97 -11.77 -15.76 -12.46
CA ALA A 97 -10.63 -16.12 -13.29
C ALA A 97 -9.42 -16.57 -12.45
N LEU A 98 -9.24 -15.97 -11.27
CA LEU A 98 -8.19 -16.33 -10.34
C LEU A 98 -8.47 -17.66 -9.63
N ALA A 99 -9.71 -17.89 -9.19
CA ALA A 99 -10.11 -19.14 -8.53
C ALA A 99 -9.91 -20.37 -9.44
N ALA A 100 -10.19 -20.23 -10.74
CA ALA A 100 -10.05 -21.30 -11.72
C ALA A 100 -8.60 -21.51 -12.24
N ALA A 101 -7.66 -20.66 -11.85
CA ALA A 101 -6.30 -20.70 -12.39
C ALA A 101 -5.46 -21.84 -11.77
N GLY A 102 -4.58 -22.46 -12.57
CA GLY A 102 -3.60 -23.45 -12.08
C GLY A 102 -2.42 -22.77 -11.38
N ASP A 103 -1.65 -23.51 -10.56
CA ASP A 103 -0.55 -22.91 -9.78
C ASP A 103 0.71 -22.67 -10.66
N ASP A 104 0.66 -21.64 -11.49
CA ASP A 104 1.70 -21.28 -12.45
C ASP A 104 2.07 -19.78 -12.44
N ALA A 105 3.02 -19.43 -13.31
CA ALA A 105 3.46 -18.04 -13.51
C ALA A 105 2.32 -17.11 -13.93
N GLN A 106 1.32 -17.62 -14.65
CA GLN A 106 0.17 -16.84 -15.06
C GLN A 106 -0.73 -16.51 -13.86
N THR A 107 -0.89 -17.44 -12.93
CA THR A 107 -1.58 -17.20 -11.66
C THR A 107 -0.89 -16.13 -10.83
N ILE A 108 0.44 -16.19 -10.69
CA ILE A 108 1.22 -15.15 -9.99
C ILE A 108 0.94 -13.76 -10.59
N MET A 109 1.04 -13.64 -11.91
CA MET A 109 0.77 -12.37 -12.60
C MET A 109 -0.66 -11.89 -12.39
N ARG A 110 -1.65 -12.78 -12.51
CA ARG A 110 -3.07 -12.44 -12.30
C ARG A 110 -3.33 -12.00 -10.88
N SER A 111 -2.75 -12.65 -9.87
CA SER A 111 -2.94 -12.26 -8.47
C SER A 111 -2.35 -10.88 -8.19
N PHE A 112 -1.13 -10.60 -8.66
CA PHE A 112 -0.55 -9.27 -8.56
C PHE A 112 -1.40 -8.20 -9.24
N GLN A 113 -1.83 -8.44 -10.48
CA GLN A 113 -2.67 -7.50 -11.23
C GLN A 113 -4.00 -7.24 -10.53
N ALA A 114 -4.65 -8.30 -10.04
CA ALA A 114 -5.95 -8.18 -9.38
C ALA A 114 -5.85 -7.39 -8.07
N VAL A 115 -4.84 -7.66 -7.24
CA VAL A 115 -4.66 -6.95 -5.96
C VAL A 115 -4.11 -5.54 -6.15
N SER A 116 -3.17 -5.33 -7.08
CA SER A 116 -2.59 -4.00 -7.34
C SER A 116 -3.58 -3.05 -8.03
N GLY A 117 -4.50 -3.60 -8.83
CA GLY A 117 -5.58 -2.84 -9.47
C GLY A 117 -6.82 -2.66 -8.58
N TRP A 118 -6.83 -3.25 -7.38
CA TRP A 118 -7.91 -3.06 -6.42
C TRP A 118 -7.68 -1.80 -5.60
N GLU A 119 -8.67 -0.90 -5.59
CA GLU A 119 -8.63 0.36 -4.83
C GLU A 119 -9.61 0.33 -3.64
N PRO A 120 -9.27 -0.35 -2.53
CA PRO A 120 -10.16 -0.43 -1.37
C PRO A 120 -10.39 0.95 -0.74
N VAL A 121 -11.60 1.15 -0.22
CA VAL A 121 -11.95 2.39 0.49
C VAL A 121 -11.45 2.34 1.95
N ARG A 122 -11.56 1.19 2.61
CA ARG A 122 -11.20 1.04 4.03
C ARG A 122 -9.68 1.03 4.21
N PRO A 123 -9.15 1.75 5.23
CA PRO A 123 -7.73 1.76 5.56
C PRO A 123 -7.10 0.38 5.76
N ILE A 124 -7.74 -0.52 6.51
CA ILE A 124 -7.19 -1.88 6.71
C ILE A 124 -7.09 -2.67 5.40
N ASP A 125 -8.05 -2.51 4.50
CA ASP A 125 -8.06 -3.22 3.22
C ASP A 125 -6.98 -2.69 2.27
N ARG A 126 -6.70 -1.38 2.31
CA ARG A 126 -5.52 -0.80 1.63
C ARG A 126 -4.22 -1.35 2.18
N ALA A 127 -4.07 -1.39 3.51
CA ALA A 127 -2.87 -1.91 4.14
C ALA A 127 -2.65 -3.39 3.80
N ARG A 128 -3.72 -4.20 3.80
CA ARG A 128 -3.67 -5.61 3.38
C ARG A 128 -3.24 -5.77 1.92
N ALA A 129 -3.78 -4.97 1.00
CA ALA A 129 -3.40 -5.01 -0.41
C ALA A 129 -1.93 -4.63 -0.63
N LEU A 130 -1.45 -3.58 0.04
CA LEU A 130 -0.04 -3.18 -0.01
C LEU A 130 0.86 -4.26 0.60
N ALA A 131 0.49 -4.79 1.77
CA ALA A 131 1.23 -5.85 2.43
C ALA A 131 1.33 -7.09 1.54
N TYR A 132 0.24 -7.50 0.89
CA TYR A 132 0.25 -8.60 -0.09
C TYR A 132 1.31 -8.38 -1.18
N VAL A 133 1.28 -7.21 -1.84
CA VAL A 133 2.19 -6.92 -2.95
C VAL A 133 3.64 -6.94 -2.48
N TYR A 134 3.96 -6.18 -1.44
CA TYR A 134 5.34 -6.04 -0.98
C TYR A 134 5.86 -7.29 -0.26
N HIS A 135 4.99 -8.09 0.35
CA HIS A 135 5.39 -9.39 0.90
C HIS A 135 5.93 -10.30 -0.20
N PHE A 136 5.16 -10.53 -1.26
CA PHE A 136 5.59 -11.41 -2.34
C PHE A 136 6.74 -10.81 -3.16
N GLU A 137 6.74 -9.50 -3.43
CA GLU A 137 7.89 -8.89 -4.11
C GLU A 137 9.19 -8.99 -3.30
N ALA A 138 9.10 -8.95 -1.97
CA ALA A 138 10.23 -9.17 -1.07
C ALA A 138 10.73 -10.62 -1.12
N GLN A 139 9.85 -11.63 -1.15
CA GLN A 139 10.24 -13.03 -1.34
C GLN A 139 11.06 -13.23 -2.61
N ALA A 140 10.65 -12.57 -3.68
CA ALA A 140 11.35 -12.65 -4.95
C ALA A 140 12.75 -11.99 -4.92
N THR A 141 13.11 -11.24 -3.86
CA THR A 141 14.41 -10.54 -3.78
C THR A 141 15.56 -11.44 -3.34
N ALA A 142 15.28 -12.71 -3.04
CA ALA A 142 16.26 -13.67 -2.52
C ALA A 142 16.97 -13.15 -1.24
N GLY A 143 16.22 -12.49 -0.35
CA GLY A 143 16.69 -12.05 0.96
C GLY A 143 17.30 -10.66 1.03
N VAL A 144 17.30 -9.89 -0.08
CA VAL A 144 17.74 -8.48 -0.06
C VAL A 144 16.78 -7.61 0.76
N CYS A 145 15.48 -7.88 0.64
CA CYS A 145 14.45 -7.25 1.44
C CYS A 145 13.74 -8.32 2.27
N LEU A 146 13.68 -8.09 3.59
CA LEU A 146 13.05 -9.01 4.52
C LEU A 146 11.94 -8.28 5.29
N PRO A 147 10.73 -8.85 5.37
CA PRO A 147 9.70 -8.30 6.25
C PRO A 147 10.14 -8.41 7.71
N THR A 148 9.78 -7.41 8.52
CA THR A 148 10.02 -7.42 9.96
C THR A 148 9.05 -8.37 10.67
N SER A 149 9.31 -8.68 11.95
CA SER A 149 8.37 -9.43 12.79
C SER A 149 7.02 -8.72 12.90
N ASP A 150 7.03 -7.39 13.07
CA ASP A 150 5.82 -6.57 13.13
C ASP A 150 5.03 -6.62 11.82
N PHE A 151 5.71 -6.66 10.67
CA PHE A 151 5.03 -6.87 9.39
C PHE A 151 4.30 -8.21 9.38
N LEU A 152 5.01 -9.30 9.70
CA LEU A 152 4.48 -10.66 9.59
C LEU A 152 3.33 -10.90 10.58
N SER A 153 3.48 -10.49 11.84
CA SER A 153 2.47 -10.69 12.87
C SER A 153 1.19 -9.92 12.57
N ASN A 154 1.32 -8.64 12.19
CA ASN A 154 0.16 -7.79 11.92
C ASN A 154 -0.47 -8.12 10.57
N TYR A 155 0.31 -8.55 9.57
CA TYR A 155 -0.27 -9.03 8.31
C TYR A 155 -1.08 -10.31 8.53
N HIS A 156 -0.55 -11.27 9.30
CA HIS A 156 -1.29 -12.48 9.65
C HIS A 156 -2.58 -12.16 10.40
N LYS A 157 -2.51 -11.30 11.42
CA LYS A 157 -3.70 -10.84 12.16
C LYS A 157 -4.67 -10.08 11.25
N ALA A 158 -4.17 -9.29 10.31
CA ALA A 158 -5.03 -8.62 9.34
C ALA A 158 -5.69 -9.61 8.38
N LEU A 159 -5.16 -10.81 8.13
CA LEU A 159 -5.78 -11.80 7.25
C LEU A 159 -6.80 -12.73 7.96
N SER A 160 -6.80 -12.77 9.30
CA SER A 160 -7.76 -13.55 10.11
C SER A 160 -9.08 -12.82 10.34
#